data_AF-A0A2Z2KMQ5-F1
#
_entry.id   AF-A0A2Z2KMQ5-F1
#
_cell.length_a   1.000
_cell.length_b   1.000
_cell.length_c   1.000
_cell.angle_alpha   90.00
_cell.angle_beta   90.00
_cell.angle_gamma   90.00
#
_symmetry.space_group_name_H-M   'P 1'
#
loop_
_entity.id
_entity.type
_entity.pdbx_description
1 polymer ?
#
loop_
_entity_poly.entity_id
_entity_poly.type
_entity_poly.pdbx_seq_one_letter_code
_entity_poly.pdbx_strand_id
1 'polypeptide(L)'
;MTSDAIQSLIDELEAEENNKMLTENAEIDAIKKLQQGPDHYLLTEVAYPVVVNGKKYTDAKNPILNYEGSTYIPLAKIGELTGVNYKWNAGLKQVEIVSAPAASSDVSAPSDDSFKDFLEELEKSGNVYH
;
A
#
# COMPACT_ATOMS: atom_id res chain seq x y z
N MET A 1 57.93 -34.56 9.34
CA MET A 1 56.55 -34.29 8.89
C MET A 1 56.64 -33.82 7.46
N THR A 2 55.83 -34.35 6.54
CA THR A 2 55.88 -34.00 5.11
C THR A 2 55.33 -32.58 4.90
N SER A 3 55.83 -31.88 3.88
CA SER A 3 55.37 -30.54 3.50
C SER A 3 53.85 -30.46 3.31
N ASP A 4 53.26 -31.54 2.80
CA ASP A 4 51.82 -31.63 2.51
C ASP A 4 50.96 -31.59 3.77
N ALA A 5 51.43 -32.18 4.88
CA ALA A 5 50.71 -32.15 6.15
C ALA A 5 50.70 -30.74 6.76
N ILE A 6 51.79 -29.99 6.57
CA ILE A 6 51.88 -28.59 7.02
C ILE A 6 50.98 -27.70 6.15
N GLN A 7 50.97 -27.90 4.83
CA GLN A 7 50.10 -27.12 3.94
C GLN A 7 48.61 -27.37 4.24
N SER A 8 48.21 -28.61 4.48
CA SER A 8 46.82 -28.94 4.83
C SER A 8 46.35 -28.24 6.11
N LEU A 9 47.24 -28.11 7.11
CA LEU A 9 46.96 -27.39 8.35
C LEU A 9 46.82 -25.87 8.13
N ILE A 10 47.61 -25.31 7.21
CA ILE A 10 47.53 -23.89 6.85
C ILE A 10 46.21 -23.61 6.13
N ASP A 11 45.85 -24.43 5.15
CA ASP A 11 44.63 -24.26 4.37
C ASP A 11 43.36 -24.37 5.26
N GLU A 12 43.39 -25.25 6.26
CA GLU A 12 42.30 -25.42 7.23
C GLU A 12 42.15 -24.18 8.14
N LEU A 13 43.26 -23.63 8.63
CA LEU A 13 43.26 -22.40 9.43
C LEU A 13 42.74 -21.18 8.62
N GLU A 14 43.16 -21.05 7.36
CA GLU A 14 42.67 -19.98 6.48
C GLU A 14 41.16 -20.13 6.21
N ALA A 15 40.67 -21.36 6.03
CA ALA A 15 39.24 -21.62 5.84
C ALA A 15 38.43 -21.26 7.10
N GLU A 16 38.94 -21.57 8.29
CA GLU A 16 38.30 -21.21 9.57
C GLU A 16 38.23 -19.68 9.76
N GLU A 17 39.32 -18.97 9.49
CA GLU A 17 39.36 -17.51 9.57
C GLU A 17 38.38 -16.86 8.58
N ASN A 18 38.34 -17.34 7.35
CA ASN A 18 37.41 -16.86 6.33
C ASN A 18 35.94 -17.09 6.72
N ASN A 19 35.61 -18.25 7.30
CA ASN A 19 34.25 -18.55 7.74
C ASN A 19 33.81 -17.68 8.93
N LYS A 20 34.75 -17.40 9.85
CA LYS A 20 34.51 -16.47 10.96
C LYS A 20 34.23 -15.05 10.46
N MET A 21 35.03 -14.56 9.51
CA MET A 21 34.85 -13.22 8.93
C MET A 21 33.52 -13.10 8.18
N LEU A 22 33.11 -14.13 7.43
CA LEU A 22 31.80 -14.17 6.76
C LEU A 22 30.64 -14.07 7.76
N THR A 23 30.75 -14.75 8.90
CA THR A 23 29.74 -14.73 9.96
C THR A 23 29.62 -13.34 10.59
N GLU A 24 30.74 -12.71 10.95
CA GLU A 24 30.75 -11.34 11.50
C GLU A 24 30.17 -10.31 10.52
N ASN A 25 30.47 -10.43 9.22
CA ASN A 25 29.91 -9.54 8.20
C ASN A 25 28.38 -9.68 8.07
N ALA A 26 27.86 -10.90 8.15
CA ALA A 26 26.42 -11.14 8.11
C ALA A 26 25.70 -10.55 9.33
N GLU A 27 26.30 -10.65 10.51
CA GLU A 27 25.78 -10.03 11.74
C GLU A 27 25.77 -8.50 11.64
N ILE A 28 26.85 -7.91 11.09
CA ILE A 28 26.94 -6.47 10.86
C ILE A 28 25.85 -5.98 9.90
N ASP A 29 25.58 -6.71 8.82
CA ASP A 29 24.54 -6.34 7.86
C ASP A 29 23.13 -6.47 8.44
N ALA A 30 22.89 -7.49 9.27
CA ALA A 30 21.64 -7.62 10.03
C ALA A 30 21.45 -6.44 11.00
N ILE A 31 22.51 -6.04 11.73
CA ILE A 31 22.47 -4.90 12.65
C ILE A 31 22.21 -3.59 11.89
N LYS A 32 22.88 -3.36 10.75
CA LYS A 32 22.62 -2.19 9.90
C LYS A 32 21.17 -2.15 9.43
N LYS A 33 20.60 -3.28 9.04
CA LYS A 33 19.20 -3.38 8.63
C LYS A 33 18.23 -3.10 9.78
N LEU A 34 18.56 -3.49 11.01
CA LEU A 34 17.77 -3.17 12.21
C LEU A 34 17.89 -1.69 12.61
N GLN A 35 19.00 -1.03 12.29
CA GLN A 35 19.21 0.40 12.52
C GLN A 35 18.56 1.28 11.46
N GLN A 36 18.39 0.78 10.23
CA GLN A 36 17.58 1.43 9.20
C GLN A 36 16.12 1.39 9.66
N GLY A 37 15.60 2.58 10.01
CA GLY A 37 14.19 2.75 10.33
C GLY A 37 13.27 2.36 9.16
N PRO A 38 11.94 2.35 9.37
CA PRO A 38 11.00 2.05 8.30
C PRO A 38 11.18 3.04 7.13
N ASP A 39 10.90 2.57 5.92
CA ASP A 39 10.86 3.44 4.75
C ASP A 39 9.86 4.58 4.97
N HIS A 40 10.28 5.80 4.62
CA HIS A 40 9.43 6.98 4.69
C HIS A 40 9.00 7.39 3.28
N TYR A 41 7.70 7.60 3.12
CA TYR A 41 7.10 8.07 1.87
C TYR A 41 6.72 9.55 2.00
N LEU A 42 6.99 10.34 0.97
CA LEU A 42 6.52 11.73 0.88
C LEU A 42 5.21 11.77 0.13
N LEU A 43 4.14 12.12 0.83
CA LEU A 43 2.81 12.29 0.26
C LEU A 43 2.53 13.76 0.01
N THR A 44 1.82 14.05 -1.09
CA THR A 44 1.38 15.41 -1.45
C THR A 44 -0.14 15.46 -1.51
N GLU A 45 -0.72 16.66 -1.44
CA GLU A 45 -2.16 16.82 -1.67
C GLU A 45 -2.50 16.58 -3.15
N VAL A 46 -3.65 15.98 -3.41
CA VAL A 46 -4.16 15.85 -4.78
C VAL A 46 -4.64 17.19 -5.32
N ALA A 47 -4.38 17.47 -6.60
CA ALA A 47 -4.85 18.68 -7.30
C ALA A 47 -6.13 18.45 -8.12
N TYR A 48 -6.82 17.34 -7.92
CA TYR A 48 -8.01 16.92 -8.67
C TYR A 48 -9.12 16.44 -7.72
N PRO A 49 -10.40 16.54 -8.12
CA PRO A 49 -11.51 16.06 -7.30
C PRO A 49 -11.57 14.54 -7.28
N VAL A 50 -11.94 13.97 -6.13
CA VAL A 50 -12.35 12.56 -6.02
C VAL A 50 -13.83 12.52 -5.68
N VAL A 51 -14.57 11.74 -6.47
CA VAL A 51 -16.02 11.59 -6.36
C VAL A 51 -16.34 10.11 -6.15
N VAL A 52 -17.14 9.81 -5.14
CA VAL A 52 -17.61 8.45 -4.83
C VAL A 52 -19.13 8.47 -4.81
N ASN A 53 -19.77 7.61 -5.61
CA ASN A 53 -21.24 7.55 -5.74
C ASN A 53 -21.87 8.93 -6.03
N GLY A 54 -21.27 9.70 -6.94
CA GLY A 54 -21.73 11.05 -7.31
C GLY A 54 -21.42 12.15 -6.30
N LYS A 55 -20.85 11.83 -5.14
CA LYS A 55 -20.52 12.81 -4.09
C LYS A 55 -19.02 13.11 -4.05
N LYS A 56 -18.66 14.39 -4.16
CA LYS A 56 -17.28 14.87 -3.97
C LYS A 56 -16.82 14.62 -2.53
N TYR A 57 -15.61 14.10 -2.38
CA TYR A 57 -14.95 13.94 -1.10
C TYR A 57 -14.30 15.25 -0.63
N THR A 58 -14.58 15.67 0.60
CA THR A 58 -14.17 16.98 1.13
C THR A 58 -13.70 16.96 2.59
N ASP A 59 -13.42 15.77 3.16
CA ASP A 59 -13.01 15.67 4.57
C ASP A 59 -11.53 16.03 4.74
N ALA A 60 -11.27 17.27 5.18
CA ALA A 60 -9.92 17.78 5.40
C ALA A 60 -9.15 17.08 6.54
N LYS A 61 -9.84 16.42 7.48
CA LYS A 61 -9.17 15.67 8.55
C LYS A 61 -8.62 14.34 8.05
N ASN A 62 -9.15 13.84 6.94
CA ASN A 62 -8.79 12.59 6.31
C ASN A 62 -8.47 12.87 4.83
N PRO A 63 -7.38 13.62 4.53
CA PRO A 63 -7.12 14.09 3.18
C PRO A 63 -6.87 12.92 2.21
N ILE A 64 -7.15 13.17 0.95
CA ILE A 64 -6.71 12.31 -0.15
C ILE A 64 -5.33 12.78 -0.56
N LEU A 65 -4.42 11.82 -0.69
CA LEU A 65 -3.02 12.08 -0.91
C LEU A 65 -2.56 11.48 -2.24
N ASN A 66 -1.53 12.08 -2.82
CA ASN A 66 -0.82 11.54 -3.96
C ASN A 66 0.57 11.05 -3.53
N TYR A 67 0.91 9.86 -3.96
CA TYR A 67 2.26 9.32 -3.90
C TYR A 67 2.64 8.85 -5.30
N GLU A 68 3.58 9.55 -5.94
CA GLU A 68 4.12 9.20 -7.26
C GLU A 68 3.05 8.93 -8.34
N GLY A 69 2.00 9.76 -8.38
CA GLY A 69 0.89 9.60 -9.33
C GLY A 69 -0.21 8.64 -8.88
N SER A 70 -0.01 7.90 -7.79
CA SER A 70 -1.04 7.04 -7.18
C SER A 70 -1.86 7.78 -6.12
N THR A 71 -3.17 7.56 -6.11
CA THR A 71 -4.10 8.17 -5.15
C THR A 71 -4.24 7.29 -3.90
N TYR A 72 -3.97 7.87 -2.75
CA TYR A 72 -4.14 7.24 -1.44
C TYR A 72 -5.33 7.86 -0.73
N ILE A 73 -6.29 7.00 -0.38
CA ILE A 73 -7.51 7.38 0.32
C ILE A 73 -7.50 6.69 1.68
N PRO A 74 -7.82 7.39 2.79
CA PRO A 74 -7.94 6.77 4.09
C PRO A 74 -8.93 5.60 4.06
N LEU A 75 -8.44 4.42 4.44
CA LEU A 75 -9.21 3.17 4.33
C LEU A 75 -10.55 3.22 5.08
N ALA A 76 -10.58 3.88 6.23
CA ALA A 76 -11.82 4.06 6.99
C ALA A 76 -12.89 4.82 6.20
N LYS A 77 -12.46 5.83 5.44
CA LYS A 77 -13.35 6.71 4.68
C LYS A 77 -13.83 6.05 3.41
N ILE A 78 -12.99 5.27 2.72
CA ILE A 78 -13.45 4.57 1.52
C ILE A 78 -14.53 3.52 1.85
N GLY A 79 -14.44 2.84 3.01
CA GLY A 79 -15.49 1.93 3.49
C GLY A 79 -16.83 2.64 3.70
N GLU A 80 -16.83 3.79 4.40
CA GLU A 80 -18.02 4.63 4.59
C GLU A 80 -18.63 5.09 3.25
N LEU A 81 -17.80 5.49 2.29
CA LEU A 81 -18.27 6.06 1.02
C LEU A 81 -18.80 4.99 0.05
N THR A 82 -18.23 3.78 0.10
CA THR A 82 -18.55 2.68 -0.84
C THR A 82 -19.52 1.66 -0.25
N GLY A 83 -19.77 1.71 1.06
CA GLY A 83 -20.56 0.68 1.76
C GLY A 83 -19.78 -0.64 1.97
N VAL A 84 -18.49 -0.66 1.68
CA VAL A 84 -17.63 -1.83 1.92
C VAL A 84 -17.37 -1.98 3.41
N ASN A 85 -17.72 -3.14 3.95
CA ASN A 85 -17.45 -3.47 5.34
C ASN A 85 -15.97 -3.80 5.56
N TYR A 86 -15.39 -3.17 6.57
CA TYR A 86 -14.05 -3.46 7.05
C TYR A 86 -14.03 -3.57 8.58
N LYS A 87 -13.07 -4.31 9.13
CA LYS A 87 -12.83 -4.37 10.58
C LYS A 87 -11.35 -4.56 10.89
N TRP A 88 -10.92 -4.08 12.05
CA TRP A 88 -9.61 -4.41 12.61
C TRP A 88 -9.68 -5.74 13.35
N ASN A 89 -8.90 -6.73 12.92
CA ASN A 89 -8.68 -7.96 13.68
C ASN A 89 -7.44 -7.79 14.56
N ALA A 90 -7.66 -7.53 15.86
CA ALA A 90 -6.57 -7.30 16.81
C ALA A 90 -5.72 -8.56 17.08
N GLY A 91 -6.32 -9.75 17.01
CA GLY A 91 -5.59 -11.01 17.23
C GLY A 91 -4.59 -11.30 16.11
N LEU A 92 -4.98 -10.99 14.87
CA LEU A 92 -4.12 -11.16 13.68
C LEU A 92 -3.35 -9.88 13.29
N LYS A 93 -3.61 -8.75 13.96
CA LYS A 93 -3.04 -7.43 13.64
C LYS A 93 -3.21 -7.04 12.17
N GLN A 94 -4.40 -7.27 11.62
CA GLN A 94 -4.70 -6.99 10.21
C GLN A 94 -6.04 -6.28 10.07
N VAL A 95 -6.20 -5.56 8.95
CA VAL A 95 -7.51 -5.10 8.52
C VAL A 95 -8.14 -6.17 7.63
N GLU A 96 -9.39 -6.52 7.90
CA GLU A 96 -10.18 -7.43 7.10
C GLU A 96 -11.23 -6.65 6.34
N ILE A 97 -11.27 -6.83 5.03
CA ILE A 97 -12.25 -6.23 4.12
C ILE A 97 -13.02 -7.39 3.49
N VAL A 98 -14.35 -7.35 3.60
CA VAL A 98 -15.22 -8.37 3.00
C VAL A 98 -16.07 -7.69 1.95
N SER A 99 -15.81 -7.97 0.68
CA SER A 99 -16.80 -7.69 -0.35
C SER A 99 -17.94 -8.69 -0.19
N ALA A 100 -19.18 -8.21 -0.12
CA ALA A 100 -20.30 -9.09 -0.40
C ALA A 100 -20.08 -9.64 -1.82
N PRO A 101 -20.29 -10.95 -2.08
CA PRO A 101 -20.39 -11.41 -3.46
C PRO A 101 -21.44 -10.53 -4.12
N ALA A 102 -21.12 -9.98 -5.30
CA ALA A 102 -22.05 -9.15 -6.03
C ALA A 102 -23.38 -9.88 -6.07
N ALA A 103 -24.36 -9.42 -5.30
CA ALA A 103 -25.72 -9.82 -5.53
C ALA A 103 -25.93 -9.45 -7.00
N SER A 104 -26.25 -10.44 -7.83
CA SER A 104 -26.67 -10.23 -9.19
C SER A 104 -27.97 -9.42 -9.15
N SER A 105 -27.88 -8.14 -8.82
CA SER A 105 -28.85 -7.19 -9.27
C SER A 105 -28.57 -7.09 -10.75
N ASP A 106 -29.41 -7.73 -11.55
CA ASP A 106 -29.69 -7.33 -12.92
C ASP A 106 -29.97 -5.82 -12.91
N VAL A 107 -28.91 -5.02 -12.92
CA VAL A 107 -28.94 -3.62 -13.26
C VAL A 107 -28.28 -3.62 -14.62
N SER A 108 -29.12 -3.60 -15.66
CA SER A 108 -28.67 -3.22 -16.99
C SER A 108 -27.77 -2.00 -16.81
N ALA A 109 -26.49 -2.13 -17.20
CA ALA A 109 -25.57 -1.01 -17.22
C ALA A 109 -26.32 0.18 -17.83
N PRO A 110 -26.32 1.37 -17.19
CA PRO A 110 -26.95 2.53 -17.79
C PRO A 110 -26.32 2.70 -19.16
N SER A 111 -27.13 2.59 -20.22
CA SER A 111 -26.73 2.95 -21.57
C SER A 111 -26.15 4.37 -21.54
N ASP A 112 -25.20 4.69 -22.42
CA ASP A 112 -24.53 6.01 -22.47
C ASP A 112 -25.50 7.20 -22.40
N ASP A 113 -26.74 7.01 -22.85
CA ASP A 113 -27.82 8.01 -22.77
C ASP A 113 -28.26 8.32 -21.32
N SER A 114 -28.33 7.32 -20.43
CA SER A 114 -28.72 7.52 -19.03
C SER A 114 -27.63 8.21 -18.20
N PHE A 115 -26.36 8.06 -18.59
CA PHE A 115 -25.27 8.82 -17.98
C PHE A 115 -25.28 10.28 -18.44
N LYS A 116 -25.62 10.54 -19.70
CA LYS A 116 -25.80 11.91 -20.22
C LYS A 116 -27.00 12.61 -19.59
N ASP A 117 -28.12 11.92 -19.40
CA ASP A 117 -29.30 12.48 -18.73
C ASP A 117 -28.98 12.88 -17.28
N PHE A 118 -28.20 12.05 -16.57
CA PHE A 118 -27.72 12.39 -15.22
C PHE A 118 -26.82 13.63 -15.21
N LEU A 119 -25.91 13.76 -16.18
CA LEU A 119 -25.06 14.96 -16.30
C LEU A 119 -25.87 16.21 -16.64
N GLU A 120 -26.87 16.09 -17.52
CA GLU A 120 -27.75 17.19 -17.90
C GLU A 120 -28.65 17.64 -16.74
N GLU A 121 -29.09 16.71 -15.89
CA GLU A 121 -29.86 17.00 -14.67
C GLU A 121 -29.01 17.73 -13.63
N LEU A 122 -27.72 17.39 -13.51
CA LEU A 122 -26.77 18.12 -12.66
C LEU A 122 -26.54 19.55 -13.14
N GLU A 123 -26.43 19.78 -14.46
CA GLU A 123 -26.30 21.12 -15.04
C GLU A 123 -27.58 21.96 -14.87
N LYS A 124 -28.76 21.35 -15.07
CA LYS A 124 -30.07 22.01 -14.88
C LYS A 124 -30.38 22.34 -13.42
N SER A 125 -29.87 21.54 -12.48
CA SER A 125 -30.03 21.78 -11.04
C SER A 125 -29.25 22.99 -10.51
N GLY A 126 -28.43 23.63 -11.36
CA GLY A 126 -27.65 24.81 -10.98
C GLY A 126 -26.52 24.51 -9.99
N ASN A 127 -26.20 23.24 -9.75
CA ASN A 127 -25.01 22.81 -9.01
C ASN A 127 -23.75 22.97 -9.89
N VAL A 128 -23.49 24.21 -10.31
CA VAL A 128 -22.24 24.61 -10.96
C VAL A 128 -21.21 24.73 -9.84
N TYR A 129 -20.38 23.72 -9.66
CA TYR A 129 -19.20 23.83 -8.80
C TYR A 129 -18.25 24.86 -9.42
N HIS A 130 -18.19 26.06 -8.83
CA HIS A 130 -17.01 26.92 -8.90
C HIS A 130 -15.85 26.26 -8.15
#